data_AF-A0A168C8B1-F1
#
_entry.id   AF-A0A168C8B1-F1
#
_cell.length_a   1.000
_cell.length_b   1.000
_cell.length_c   1.000
_cell.angle_alpha   90.00
_cell.angle_beta   90.00
_cell.angle_gamma   90.00
#
_symmetry.space_group_name_H-M   'P 1'
#
loop_
_entity.id
_entity.type
_entity.pdbx_description
1 polymer ?
#
loop_
_entity_poly.entity_id
_entity_poly.type
_entity_poly.pdbx_seq_one_letter_code
_entity_poly.pdbx_strand_id
1 'polypeptide(L)'
;MEESKETVVLVTGTNGGLGYSICCRTIDDFFKVQKEEGHSDTTLTLIFTTRDLQKSEQTQARLESYISTTAVAHGFDKSRVTLYPEQLDLSDLFSVRALAARLNTSPRFQKIDSLILNAGVSGFDGLNWFNAIWTSLINPIQAMTWPTYVRATPGRRNPKQTDREDEPVLGHVFTANVFGHYMLTHYLMPLLTVRPQTDPSRVVWVSSIEACIFDFNVDDIQGLKIARSYQSSKYLTDVLALTSELPHTQHWVSKFTATPDSSSTAPSSSPISRPRSQPAMYTCHPGICATGIVPLPKILYYCMVMAFYICRLLGSPWHVVSAYAGAFAPVFIATSTSQTLDETESSYRRWSSDGAVRGRVKWGSACTRFGKEELACTEVEGWGFGGVIGGAPRDCEADQKRRRKTGAKNLTEEDKVNFIETGRRCWREMEELREKWEAILEEEESIKEKKEKDLSVEAEN
;
A
#
# COMPACT_ATOMS: atom_id res chain seq x y z
N MET A 1 -17.04 -26.94 19.13
CA MET A 1 -15.99 -25.95 19.42
C MET A 1 -16.25 -24.79 18.49
N GLU A 2 -16.67 -23.66 19.02
CA GLU A 2 -16.73 -22.41 18.25
C GLU A 2 -15.31 -22.11 17.76
N GLU A 3 -15.12 -22.01 16.46
CA GLU A 3 -13.85 -21.69 15.84
C GLU A 3 -13.47 -20.27 16.29
N SER A 4 -12.39 -20.13 17.05
CA SER A 4 -11.91 -18.82 17.51
C SER A 4 -11.67 -17.94 16.28
N LYS A 5 -12.42 -16.84 16.16
CA LYS A 5 -12.26 -15.91 15.05
C LYS A 5 -10.90 -15.22 15.17
N GLU A 6 -10.07 -15.35 14.14
CA GLU A 6 -8.79 -14.66 14.08
C GLU A 6 -8.80 -13.66 12.93
N THR A 7 -8.28 -12.45 13.18
CA THR A 7 -7.99 -11.44 12.17
C THR A 7 -6.47 -11.37 11.96
N VAL A 8 -6.01 -11.59 10.73
CA VAL A 8 -4.59 -11.54 10.37
C VAL A 8 -4.30 -10.33 9.50
N VAL A 9 -3.46 -9.41 9.99
CA VAL A 9 -3.04 -8.20 9.27
C VAL A 9 -1.54 -8.23 9.05
N LEU A 10 -1.11 -8.09 7.80
CA LEU A 10 0.31 -7.95 7.43
C LEU A 10 0.60 -6.50 7.06
N VAL A 11 1.60 -5.88 7.70
CA VAL A 11 2.04 -4.51 7.42
C VAL A 11 3.50 -4.49 6.99
N THR A 12 3.77 -3.92 5.81
CA THR A 12 5.14 -3.79 5.31
C THR A 12 5.85 -2.54 5.87
N GLY A 13 7.11 -2.67 6.29
CA GLY A 13 7.97 -1.52 6.65
C GLY A 13 7.55 -0.80 7.93
N THR A 14 7.68 -1.46 9.08
CA THR A 14 7.08 -1.02 10.36
C THR A 14 8.09 -0.51 11.39
N ASN A 15 9.35 -0.33 11.01
CA ASN A 15 10.42 0.06 11.93
C ASN A 15 10.29 1.48 12.50
N GLY A 16 9.38 2.30 11.97
CA GLY A 16 9.12 3.66 12.46
C GLY A 16 8.09 4.39 11.61
N GLY A 17 7.89 5.67 11.92
CA GLY A 17 7.01 6.57 11.17
C GLY A 17 5.61 5.98 10.98
N LEU A 18 5.13 6.03 9.73
CA LEU A 18 3.78 5.61 9.37
C LEU A 18 3.52 4.11 9.59
N GLY A 19 4.45 3.23 9.21
CA GLY A 19 4.23 1.77 9.34
C GLY A 19 4.06 1.31 10.78
N TYR A 20 4.89 1.85 11.69
CA TYR A 20 4.72 1.62 13.14
C TYR A 20 3.36 2.14 13.64
N SER A 21 2.97 3.33 13.17
CA SER A 21 1.68 3.93 13.53
C SER A 21 0.47 3.15 12.99
N ILE A 22 0.58 2.53 11.81
CA ILE A 22 -0.44 1.61 11.28
C ILE A 22 -0.62 0.42 12.22
N CYS A 23 0.49 -0.17 12.70
CA CYS A 23 0.44 -1.25 13.70
C CYS A 23 -0.27 -0.81 14.99
N CYS A 24 0.16 0.30 15.60
CA CYS A 24 -0.45 0.84 16.81
C CYS A 24 -1.96 1.10 16.64
N ARG A 25 -2.33 1.76 15.55
CA ARG A 25 -3.72 2.10 15.30
C ARG A 25 -4.59 0.88 15.00
N THR A 26 -4.04 -0.14 14.32
CA THR A 26 -4.74 -1.42 14.11
C THR A 26 -5.05 -2.10 15.46
N ILE A 27 -4.13 -2.03 16.42
CA ILE A 27 -4.33 -2.55 17.79
C ILE A 27 -5.44 -1.77 18.51
N ASP A 28 -5.44 -0.44 18.43
CA ASP A 28 -6.46 0.39 19.07
C ASP A 28 -7.85 0.15 18.47
N ASP A 29 -7.95 0.13 17.14
CA ASP A 29 -9.22 -0.13 16.43
C ASP A 29 -9.74 -1.53 16.73
N PHE A 30 -8.86 -2.53 16.80
CA PHE A 30 -9.24 -3.88 17.22
C PHE A 30 -9.87 -3.87 18.61
N PHE A 31 -9.20 -3.33 19.63
CA PHE A 31 -9.76 -3.29 20.99
C PHE A 31 -11.02 -2.43 21.10
N LYS A 32 -11.12 -1.36 20.31
CA LYS A 32 -12.33 -0.54 20.24
C LYS A 32 -13.52 -1.33 19.70
N VAL A 33 -13.35 -2.02 18.57
CA VAL A 33 -14.41 -2.88 17.98
C VAL A 33 -14.79 -3.99 18.95
N GLN A 34 -13.82 -4.66 19.57
CA GLN A 34 -14.10 -5.70 20.57
C GLN A 34 -14.94 -5.19 21.74
N LYS A 35 -14.74 -3.94 22.16
CA LYS A 35 -15.53 -3.31 23.23
C LYS A 35 -16.94 -2.99 22.79
N GLU A 36 -17.11 -2.48 21.57
CA GLU A 36 -18.41 -2.12 20.98
C GLU A 36 -19.27 -3.36 20.70
N GLU A 37 -18.66 -4.46 20.26
CA GLU A 37 -19.33 -5.74 19.96
C GLU A 37 -19.55 -6.63 21.19
N GLY A 38 -19.21 -6.16 22.40
CA GLY A 38 -19.53 -6.87 23.65
C GLY A 38 -18.58 -8.02 24.00
N HIS A 39 -17.28 -7.86 23.77
CA HIS A 39 -16.21 -8.81 24.13
C HIS A 39 -16.27 -10.15 23.38
N SER A 40 -16.31 -10.10 22.03
CA SER A 40 -16.19 -11.32 21.20
C SER A 40 -14.89 -12.08 21.51
N ASP A 41 -14.78 -13.37 21.19
CA ASP A 41 -13.53 -14.15 21.34
C ASP A 41 -12.51 -13.95 20.20
N THR A 42 -12.65 -12.86 19.44
CA THR A 42 -11.81 -12.61 18.25
C THR A 42 -10.39 -12.19 18.64
N THR A 43 -9.35 -12.80 18.06
CA THR A 43 -7.95 -12.39 18.27
C THR A 43 -7.38 -11.64 17.06
N LEU A 44 -6.34 -10.84 17.28
CA LEU A 44 -5.58 -10.17 16.24
C LEU A 44 -4.19 -10.78 16.14
N THR A 45 -3.79 -11.22 14.95
CA THR A 45 -2.39 -11.49 14.63
C THR A 45 -1.86 -10.42 13.69
N LEU A 46 -0.83 -9.72 14.14
CA LEU A 46 -0.19 -8.64 13.41
C LEU A 46 1.19 -9.08 12.92
N ILE A 47 1.27 -9.41 11.63
CA ILE A 47 2.53 -9.68 10.95
C ILE A 47 3.15 -8.34 10.58
N PHE A 48 4.30 -8.02 11.14
CA PHE A 48 4.99 -6.76 10.85
C PHE A 48 6.37 -7.06 10.28
N THR A 49 6.76 -6.28 9.27
CA THR A 49 8.03 -6.52 8.58
C THR A 49 9.04 -5.39 8.76
N THR A 50 10.30 -5.77 8.89
CA THR A 50 11.44 -4.85 8.89
C THR A 50 12.58 -5.41 8.04
N ARG A 51 13.52 -4.56 7.61
CA ARG A 51 14.66 -4.99 6.77
C ARG A 51 15.77 -5.70 7.55
N ASP A 52 15.85 -5.48 8.85
CA ASP A 52 16.94 -5.98 9.67
C ASP A 52 16.45 -6.44 11.05
N LEU A 53 17.14 -7.43 11.60
CA LEU A 53 16.77 -8.08 12.86
C LEU A 53 16.72 -7.10 14.03
N GLN A 54 17.69 -6.19 14.12
CA GLN A 54 17.77 -5.23 15.21
C GLN A 54 16.55 -4.29 15.24
N LYS A 55 16.15 -3.76 14.07
CA LYS A 55 14.93 -2.96 13.95
C LYS A 55 13.69 -3.79 14.23
N SER A 56 13.68 -5.08 13.87
CA SER A 56 12.58 -5.99 14.20
C SER A 56 12.38 -6.09 15.71
N GLU A 57 13.44 -6.42 16.45
CA GLU A 57 13.42 -6.55 17.92
C GLU A 57 13.00 -5.25 18.61
N GLN A 58 13.54 -4.11 18.17
CA GLN A 58 13.16 -2.80 18.71
C GLN A 58 11.69 -2.47 18.44
N THR A 59 11.19 -2.81 17.25
CA THR A 59 9.78 -2.61 16.87
C THR A 59 8.87 -3.50 17.70
N GLN A 60 9.25 -4.77 17.87
CA GLN A 60 8.53 -5.72 18.69
C GLN A 60 8.39 -5.23 20.13
N ALA A 61 9.50 -4.89 20.78
CA ALA A 61 9.48 -4.42 22.17
C ALA A 61 8.59 -3.18 22.36
N ARG A 62 8.62 -2.25 21.40
CA ARG A 62 7.76 -1.06 21.41
C ARG A 62 6.28 -1.40 21.23
N LEU A 63 5.96 -2.32 20.32
CA LEU A 63 4.58 -2.79 20.12
C LEU A 63 4.07 -3.60 21.31
N GLU A 64 4.86 -4.45 21.94
CA GLU A 64 4.49 -5.19 23.16
C GLU A 64 4.18 -4.25 24.32
N SER A 65 5.00 -3.21 24.49
CA SER A 65 4.73 -2.13 25.45
C SER A 65 3.43 -1.41 25.11
N TYR A 66 3.20 -1.09 23.84
CA TYR A 66 1.98 -0.41 23.38
C TYR A 66 0.73 -1.27 23.64
N ILE A 67 0.75 -2.54 23.26
CA ILE A 67 -0.35 -3.50 23.50
C ILE A 67 -0.64 -3.57 25.01
N SER A 68 0.39 -3.68 25.85
CA SER A 68 0.20 -3.76 27.30
C SER A 68 -0.53 -2.53 27.85
N THR A 69 -0.20 -1.34 27.38
CA THR A 69 -0.88 -0.10 27.78
C THR A 69 -2.31 -0.02 27.22
N THR A 70 -2.50 -0.27 25.92
CA THR A 70 -3.82 -0.18 25.27
C THR A 70 -4.79 -1.23 25.79
N ALA A 71 -4.35 -2.48 25.97
CA ALA A 71 -5.19 -3.57 26.46
C ALA A 71 -5.76 -3.23 27.86
N VAL A 72 -4.92 -2.73 28.78
CA VAL A 72 -5.36 -2.26 30.10
C VAL A 72 -6.35 -1.10 29.99
N ALA A 73 -6.07 -0.11 29.13
CA ALA A 73 -6.96 1.03 28.94
C ALA A 73 -8.35 0.63 28.40
N HIS A 74 -8.42 -0.43 27.60
CA HIS A 74 -9.68 -0.95 27.04
C HIS A 74 -10.33 -2.04 27.90
N GLY A 75 -9.64 -2.60 28.89
CA GLY A 75 -10.16 -3.67 29.76
C GLY A 75 -10.00 -5.08 29.19
N PHE A 76 -9.02 -5.31 28.31
CA PHE A 76 -8.75 -6.60 27.68
C PHE A 76 -7.41 -7.20 28.13
N ASP A 77 -7.25 -8.50 27.91
CA ASP A 77 -5.96 -9.17 28.02
C ASP A 77 -5.10 -8.87 26.77
N LYS A 78 -3.82 -8.58 26.99
CA LYS A 78 -2.83 -8.41 25.92
C LYS A 78 -2.65 -9.67 25.07
N SER A 79 -2.96 -10.86 25.60
CA SER A 79 -2.89 -12.14 24.87
C SER A 79 -3.81 -12.20 23.65
N ARG A 80 -4.78 -11.29 23.55
CA ARG A 80 -5.68 -11.10 22.41
C ARG A 80 -4.98 -10.60 21.15
N VAL A 81 -3.76 -10.06 21.29
CA VAL A 81 -2.93 -9.58 20.17
C VAL A 81 -1.63 -10.38 20.12
N THR A 82 -1.42 -11.10 19.01
CA THR A 82 -0.16 -11.79 18.72
C THR A 82 0.65 -10.98 17.72
N LEU A 83 1.91 -10.71 18.06
CA LEU A 83 2.86 -10.09 17.15
C LEU A 83 3.67 -11.16 16.42
N TYR A 84 3.84 -11.01 15.12
CA TYR A 84 4.64 -11.93 14.30
C TYR A 84 5.69 -11.14 13.49
N PRO A 85 6.93 -11.02 14.00
CA PRO A 85 8.01 -10.31 13.31
C PRO A 85 8.47 -11.07 12.07
N GLU A 86 8.66 -10.36 10.96
CA GLU A 86 9.19 -10.94 9.73
C GLU A 86 10.25 -10.04 9.08
N GLN A 87 11.19 -10.66 8.37
CA GLN A 87 12.20 -9.93 7.60
C GLN A 87 11.76 -9.78 6.14
N LEU A 88 11.87 -8.56 5.63
CA LEU A 88 11.52 -8.22 4.26
C LEU A 88 12.35 -7.04 3.76
N ASP A 89 13.13 -7.27 2.71
CA ASP A 89 13.63 -6.21 1.83
C ASP A 89 12.93 -6.28 0.47
N LEU A 90 12.08 -5.31 0.18
CA LEU A 90 11.35 -5.23 -1.09
C LEU A 90 12.25 -4.96 -2.29
N SER A 91 13.48 -4.49 -2.06
CA SER A 91 14.48 -4.32 -3.11
C SER A 91 15.26 -5.62 -3.41
N ASP A 92 15.02 -6.69 -2.65
CA ASP A 92 15.57 -8.02 -2.86
C ASP A 92 14.43 -9.02 -3.09
N LEU A 93 14.28 -9.46 -4.34
CA LEU A 93 13.20 -10.36 -4.75
C LEU A 93 13.32 -11.76 -4.14
N PHE A 94 14.52 -12.20 -3.72
CA PHE A 94 14.68 -13.43 -2.96
C PHE A 94 14.18 -13.25 -1.52
N SER A 95 14.44 -12.10 -0.90
CA SER A 95 13.85 -11.77 0.41
C SER A 95 12.32 -11.80 0.37
N VAL A 96 11.73 -11.25 -0.71
CA VAL A 96 10.28 -11.29 -0.97
C VAL A 96 9.76 -12.73 -1.09
N ARG A 97 10.39 -13.57 -1.93
CA ARG A 97 10.03 -14.99 -2.09
C ARG A 97 10.15 -15.76 -0.77
N ALA A 98 11.25 -15.58 -0.06
CA ALA A 98 11.52 -16.28 1.20
C ALA A 98 10.46 -15.96 2.26
N LEU A 99 10.04 -14.70 2.39
CA LEU A 99 8.93 -14.34 3.28
C LEU A 99 7.63 -15.03 2.86
N ALA A 100 7.25 -14.92 1.59
CA ALA A 100 5.99 -15.50 1.13
C ALA A 100 5.96 -17.02 1.31
N ALA A 101 7.07 -17.71 1.02
CA ALA A 101 7.22 -19.15 1.25
C ALA A 101 7.05 -19.51 2.73
N ARG A 102 7.72 -18.79 3.64
CA ARG A 102 7.55 -19.02 5.10
C ARG A 102 6.09 -18.87 5.54
N LEU A 103 5.41 -17.80 5.10
CA LEU A 103 4.02 -17.56 5.48
C LEU A 103 3.07 -18.61 4.90
N ASN A 104 3.22 -19.00 3.63
CA ASN A 104 2.38 -20.00 2.97
C ASN A 104 2.55 -21.41 3.55
N THR A 105 3.77 -21.76 3.99
CA THR A 105 4.07 -23.09 4.56
C THR A 105 3.81 -23.18 6.06
N SER A 106 3.64 -22.05 6.74
CA SER A 106 3.43 -22.00 8.18
C SER A 106 2.02 -22.52 8.53
N PRO A 107 1.89 -23.54 9.41
CA PRO A 107 0.58 -24.03 9.85
C PRO A 107 -0.21 -23.00 10.66
N ARG A 108 0.44 -21.88 11.06
CA ARG A 108 -0.18 -20.79 11.82
C ARG A 108 -1.13 -19.95 10.97
N PHE A 109 -0.87 -19.83 9.67
CA PHE A 109 -1.58 -18.93 8.78
C PHE A 109 -2.43 -19.71 7.79
N GLN A 110 -3.74 -19.58 7.92
CA GLN A 110 -4.70 -20.14 6.97
C GLN A 110 -5.26 -19.06 6.03
N LYS A 111 -5.07 -17.79 6.39
CA LYS A 111 -5.52 -16.62 5.63
C LYS A 111 -4.71 -15.40 6.04
N ILE A 112 -4.71 -14.39 5.17
CA ILE A 112 -4.40 -13.00 5.51
C ILE A 112 -5.66 -12.20 5.23
N ASP A 113 -6.24 -11.55 6.25
CA ASP A 113 -7.44 -10.72 6.07
C ASP A 113 -7.11 -9.41 5.37
N SER A 114 -5.99 -8.77 5.76
CA SER A 114 -5.55 -7.51 5.18
C SER A 114 -4.03 -7.44 5.03
N LEU A 115 -3.59 -7.07 3.83
CA LEU A 115 -2.20 -6.82 3.46
C LEU A 115 -2.02 -5.32 3.20
N ILE A 116 -1.29 -4.62 4.07
CA ILE A 116 -1.04 -3.18 3.98
C ILE A 116 0.38 -2.95 3.43
N LEU A 117 0.42 -2.52 2.17
CA LEU A 117 1.64 -2.26 1.39
C LEU A 117 2.10 -0.81 1.62
N ASN A 118 2.65 -0.58 2.82
CA ASN A 118 3.11 0.70 3.34
C ASN A 118 4.55 1.06 2.98
N ALA A 119 5.45 0.09 2.87
CA ALA A 119 6.87 0.35 2.78
C ALA A 119 7.21 1.15 1.52
N GLY A 120 8.26 1.97 1.60
CA GLY A 120 8.72 2.70 0.44
C GLY A 120 9.93 3.54 0.73
N VAL A 121 10.62 3.90 -0.35
CA VAL A 121 11.78 4.78 -0.34
C VAL A 121 11.45 6.02 -1.15
N SER A 122 11.96 7.17 -0.69
CA SER A 122 11.92 8.40 -1.46
C SER A 122 13.13 8.44 -2.40
N GLY A 123 13.00 9.21 -3.48
CA GLY A 123 14.11 9.60 -4.33
C GLY A 123 14.73 10.93 -3.89
N PHE A 124 14.62 11.36 -2.63
CA PHE A 124 15.00 12.72 -2.23
C PHE A 124 16.48 13.04 -2.49
N ASP A 125 16.74 14.19 -3.14
CA ASP A 125 18.11 14.70 -3.41
C ASP A 125 18.37 16.04 -2.69
N GLY A 126 17.33 16.85 -2.48
CA GLY A 126 17.48 18.14 -1.80
C GLY A 126 16.29 19.07 -1.99
N LEU A 127 16.48 20.34 -1.63
CA LEU A 127 15.48 21.40 -1.81
C LEU A 127 16.02 22.52 -2.68
N ASN A 128 15.21 23.03 -3.60
CA ASN A 128 15.43 24.33 -4.21
C ASN A 128 14.98 25.41 -3.20
N TRP A 129 15.92 25.92 -2.41
CA TRP A 129 15.64 26.84 -1.30
C TRP A 129 14.94 28.14 -1.71
N PHE A 130 15.33 28.75 -2.83
CA PHE A 130 14.67 29.95 -3.32
C PHE A 130 13.20 29.66 -3.65
N ASN A 131 12.94 28.59 -4.42
CA ASN A 131 11.59 28.18 -4.74
C ASN A 131 10.79 27.78 -3.49
N ALA A 132 11.42 27.10 -2.54
CA ALA A 132 10.81 26.69 -1.27
C ALA A 132 10.34 27.90 -0.47
N ILE A 133 11.21 28.90 -0.26
CA ILE A 133 10.86 30.12 0.47
C ILE A 133 9.78 30.89 -0.27
N TRP A 134 9.96 31.13 -1.58
CA TRP A 134 9.03 31.90 -2.40
C TRP A 134 7.62 31.31 -2.44
N THR A 135 7.51 30.02 -2.75
CA THR A 135 6.19 29.34 -2.84
C THR A 135 5.52 29.19 -1.48
N SER A 136 6.30 28.98 -0.42
CA SER A 136 5.77 28.91 0.96
C SER A 136 5.19 30.25 1.42
N LEU A 137 5.74 31.39 0.96
CA LEU A 137 5.22 32.72 1.30
C LEU A 137 3.95 33.06 0.52
N ILE A 138 3.86 32.68 -0.75
CA ILE A 138 2.74 33.08 -1.64
C ILE A 138 1.54 32.14 -1.49
N ASN A 139 1.77 30.83 -1.37
CA ASN A 139 0.72 29.84 -1.31
C ASN A 139 1.13 28.66 -0.41
N PRO A 140 1.17 28.87 0.92
CA PRO A 140 1.72 27.89 1.86
C PRO A 140 1.04 26.53 1.79
N ILE A 141 -0.29 26.48 1.68
CA ILE A 141 -1.01 25.20 1.61
C ILE A 141 -0.63 24.43 0.34
N GLN A 142 -0.52 25.10 -0.82
CA GLN A 142 -0.09 24.42 -2.05
C GLN A 142 1.35 23.94 -1.93
N ALA A 143 2.24 24.80 -1.44
CA ALA A 143 3.66 24.52 -1.29
C ALA A 143 3.94 23.35 -0.34
N MET A 144 3.13 23.19 0.72
CA MET A 144 3.30 22.11 1.70
C MET A 144 2.52 20.83 1.36
N THR A 145 1.48 20.91 0.52
CA THR A 145 0.72 19.71 0.07
C THR A 145 1.30 19.09 -1.19
N TRP A 146 1.70 19.92 -2.17
CA TRP A 146 2.24 19.50 -3.46
C TRP A 146 3.51 20.30 -3.78
N PRO A 147 4.63 20.00 -3.10
CA PRO A 147 5.84 20.78 -3.22
C PRO A 147 6.44 20.70 -4.64
N THR A 148 6.75 21.86 -5.20
CA THR A 148 7.48 22.02 -6.47
C THR A 148 8.97 22.29 -6.27
N TYR A 149 9.40 22.43 -5.01
CA TYR A 149 10.77 22.75 -4.63
C TYR A 149 11.57 21.53 -4.15
N VAL A 150 10.92 20.37 -3.96
CA VAL A 150 11.62 19.12 -3.64
C VAL A 150 12.33 18.62 -4.88
N ARG A 151 13.64 18.44 -4.77
CA ARG A 151 14.45 17.79 -5.79
C ARG A 151 14.48 16.30 -5.52
N ALA A 152 14.27 15.53 -6.57
CA ALA A 152 14.41 14.09 -6.56
C ALA A 152 15.59 13.66 -7.44
N THR A 153 16.21 12.55 -7.07
CA THR A 153 17.21 11.89 -7.90
C THR A 153 16.47 11.16 -9.03
N PRO A 154 16.94 11.28 -10.28
CA PRO A 154 16.48 10.41 -11.36
C PRO A 154 16.57 8.93 -10.98
N GLY A 155 15.74 8.09 -11.60
CA GLY A 155 15.64 6.66 -11.29
C GLY A 155 17.01 5.98 -11.21
N ARG A 156 17.38 5.55 -10.00
CA ARG A 156 18.59 4.75 -9.78
C ARG A 156 18.29 3.29 -10.12
N ARG A 157 19.29 2.58 -10.61
CA ARG A 157 19.20 1.12 -10.74
C ARG A 157 19.20 0.49 -9.35
N ASN A 158 18.36 -0.52 -9.19
CA ASN A 158 18.40 -1.43 -8.05
C ASN A 158 19.71 -2.24 -8.10
N PRO A 159 20.25 -2.69 -6.97
CA PRO A 159 21.33 -3.67 -6.96
C PRO A 159 20.93 -4.91 -7.77
N LYS A 160 21.94 -5.55 -8.39
CA LYS A 160 21.71 -6.83 -9.06
C LYS A 160 21.10 -7.83 -8.08
N GLN A 161 20.17 -8.62 -8.57
CA GLN A 161 19.53 -9.69 -7.80
C GLN A 161 20.32 -11.00 -7.91
N THR A 162 21.02 -11.19 -9.02
CA THR A 162 21.70 -12.40 -9.45
C THR A 162 23.09 -12.07 -10.01
N ASP A 163 23.92 -13.09 -10.22
CA ASP A 163 25.23 -12.91 -10.85
C ASP A 163 25.18 -12.92 -12.38
N ARG A 164 23.98 -13.04 -12.97
CA ARG A 164 23.79 -13.13 -14.43
C ARG A 164 24.25 -11.85 -15.14
N GLU A 165 24.85 -12.03 -16.32
CA GLU A 165 25.23 -10.91 -17.18
C GLU A 165 24.01 -10.23 -17.83
N ASP A 166 23.02 -11.04 -18.24
CA ASP A 166 21.80 -10.64 -18.94
C ASP A 166 20.63 -10.24 -18.02
N GLU A 167 20.91 -9.99 -16.73
CA GLU A 167 19.89 -9.62 -15.75
C GLU A 167 19.11 -8.36 -16.21
N PRO A 168 17.76 -8.44 -16.28
CA PRO A 168 16.94 -7.27 -16.58
C PRO A 168 17.18 -6.14 -15.59
N VAL A 169 17.16 -4.89 -16.05
CA VAL A 169 17.30 -3.77 -15.13
C VAL A 169 16.05 -3.64 -14.27
N LEU A 170 16.26 -3.35 -12.99
CA LEU A 170 15.24 -2.91 -12.03
C LEU A 170 15.53 -1.48 -11.57
N GLY A 171 14.52 -0.62 -11.54
CA GLY A 171 14.60 0.71 -10.93
C GLY A 171 14.42 0.63 -9.42
N HIS A 172 15.35 1.14 -8.62
CA HIS A 172 15.37 1.01 -7.16
C HIS A 172 14.08 1.52 -6.48
N VAL A 173 13.62 2.72 -6.82
CA VAL A 173 12.39 3.31 -6.22
C VAL A 173 11.15 2.54 -6.67
N PHE A 174 11.10 2.14 -7.94
CA PHE A 174 10.03 1.31 -8.47
C PHE A 174 9.98 -0.06 -7.78
N THR A 175 11.12 -0.73 -7.62
CA THR A 175 11.21 -2.04 -6.96
C THR A 175 10.75 -1.96 -5.52
N ALA A 176 11.28 -1.02 -4.74
CA ALA A 176 10.92 -0.86 -3.34
C ALA A 176 9.46 -0.43 -3.12
N ASN A 177 8.89 0.41 -3.99
CA ASN A 177 7.56 0.99 -3.77
C ASN A 177 6.43 0.19 -4.43
N VAL A 178 6.71 -0.50 -5.54
CA VAL A 178 5.71 -1.14 -6.40
C VAL A 178 6.06 -2.60 -6.66
N PHE A 179 7.16 -2.90 -7.34
CA PHE A 179 7.39 -4.26 -7.87
C PHE A 179 7.63 -5.31 -6.79
N GLY A 180 8.42 -5.02 -5.75
CA GLY A 180 8.60 -5.94 -4.63
C GLY A 180 7.27 -6.23 -3.90
N HIS A 181 6.41 -5.22 -3.76
CA HIS A 181 5.06 -5.40 -3.20
C HIS A 181 4.15 -6.20 -4.14
N TYR A 182 4.27 -5.98 -5.44
CA TYR A 182 3.54 -6.69 -6.47
C TYR A 182 3.87 -8.19 -6.42
N MET A 183 5.17 -8.53 -6.42
CA MET A 183 5.68 -9.89 -6.26
C MET A 183 5.22 -10.52 -4.93
N LEU A 184 5.38 -9.80 -3.81
CA LEU A 184 4.93 -10.27 -2.49
C LEU A 184 3.44 -10.61 -2.49
N THR A 185 2.62 -9.73 -3.07
CA THR A 185 1.17 -9.89 -3.12
C THR A 185 0.79 -11.10 -3.97
N HIS A 186 1.42 -11.26 -5.14
CA HIS A 186 1.22 -12.44 -5.99
C HIS A 186 1.56 -13.74 -5.26
N TYR A 187 2.73 -13.81 -4.61
CA TYR A 187 3.14 -15.00 -3.88
C TYR A 187 2.27 -15.31 -2.65
N LEU A 188 1.60 -14.32 -2.08
CA LEU A 188 0.66 -14.48 -0.97
C LEU A 188 -0.79 -14.77 -1.42
N MET A 189 -1.07 -14.91 -2.71
CA MET A 189 -2.41 -15.26 -3.21
C MET A 189 -3.02 -16.52 -2.58
N PRO A 190 -2.26 -17.59 -2.25
CA PRO A 190 -2.80 -18.74 -1.53
C PRO A 190 -3.47 -18.38 -0.20
N LEU A 191 -2.98 -17.34 0.50
CA LEU A 191 -3.54 -16.85 1.77
C LEU A 191 -4.58 -15.73 1.59
N LEU A 192 -4.56 -15.02 0.46
CA LEU A 192 -5.46 -13.89 0.17
C LEU A 192 -6.75 -14.31 -0.55
N THR A 193 -6.80 -15.49 -1.16
CA THR A 193 -7.96 -15.95 -1.96
C THR A 193 -8.90 -16.90 -1.21
N VAL A 194 -8.63 -17.16 0.08
CA VAL A 194 -9.37 -18.13 0.91
C VAL A 194 -10.72 -17.60 1.39
N ARG A 195 -10.85 -16.27 1.47
CA ARG A 195 -12.03 -15.61 2.00
C ARG A 195 -13.22 -15.65 1.03
N PRO A 196 -14.47 -15.57 1.51
CA PRO A 196 -15.64 -15.53 0.63
C PRO A 196 -15.74 -14.19 -0.13
N GLN A 197 -16.36 -14.18 -1.30
CA GLN A 197 -16.49 -12.99 -2.14
C GLN A 197 -17.30 -11.85 -1.48
N THR A 198 -18.18 -12.17 -0.52
CA THR A 198 -18.94 -11.17 0.24
C THR A 198 -18.09 -10.40 1.24
N ASP A 199 -16.94 -10.95 1.63
CA ASP A 199 -15.97 -10.28 2.50
C ASP A 199 -14.57 -10.80 2.17
N PRO A 200 -14.01 -10.37 1.01
CA PRO A 200 -12.74 -10.86 0.50
C PRO A 200 -11.57 -10.29 1.32
N SER A 201 -10.40 -10.92 1.23
CA SER A 201 -9.18 -10.31 1.76
C SER A 201 -8.87 -8.99 1.05
N ARG A 202 -8.11 -8.13 1.71
CA ARG A 202 -7.85 -6.77 1.22
C ARG A 202 -6.37 -6.54 0.96
N VAL A 203 -6.07 -5.95 -0.17
CA VAL A 203 -4.74 -5.42 -0.48
C VAL A 203 -4.82 -3.90 -0.46
N VAL A 204 -4.17 -3.28 0.53
CA VAL A 204 -4.22 -1.83 0.77
C VAL A 204 -2.89 -1.22 0.34
N TRP A 205 -2.89 -0.58 -0.81
CA TRP A 205 -1.73 0.13 -1.33
C TRP A 205 -1.61 1.52 -0.70
N VAL A 206 -0.50 1.78 0.00
CA VAL A 206 -0.21 3.13 0.53
C VAL A 206 0.53 3.95 -0.52
N SER A 207 -0.25 4.72 -1.26
CA SER A 207 0.18 5.73 -2.23
C SER A 207 0.55 7.06 -1.53
N SER A 208 0.63 8.15 -2.31
CA SER A 208 0.93 9.51 -1.85
C SER A 208 -0.05 10.51 -2.43
N ILE A 209 -0.32 11.61 -1.73
CA ILE A 209 -1.04 12.77 -2.29
C ILE A 209 -0.26 13.45 -3.44
N GLU A 210 1.05 13.21 -3.51
CA GLU A 210 1.93 13.71 -4.57
C GLU A 210 1.97 12.82 -5.81
N ALA A 211 1.24 11.69 -5.84
CA ALA A 211 1.10 10.90 -7.05
C ALA A 211 0.56 11.78 -8.20
N CYS A 212 1.27 11.79 -9.32
CA CYS A 212 1.14 12.83 -10.35
C CYS A 212 1.29 12.22 -11.73
N ILE A 213 0.36 12.52 -12.64
CA ILE A 213 0.38 12.00 -14.01
C ILE A 213 1.55 12.57 -14.82
N PHE A 214 1.94 13.83 -14.55
CA PHE A 214 3.04 14.50 -15.24
C PHE A 214 4.41 13.87 -14.97
N ASP A 215 4.52 13.15 -13.85
CA ASP A 215 5.74 12.45 -13.46
C ASP A 215 5.69 10.97 -13.86
N PHE A 216 4.72 10.54 -14.67
CA PHE A 216 4.53 9.14 -15.07
C PHE A 216 4.69 8.96 -16.57
N ASN A 217 5.40 7.89 -16.96
CA ASN A 217 5.47 7.42 -18.33
C ASN A 217 5.42 5.90 -18.33
N VAL A 218 4.40 5.32 -18.95
CA VAL A 218 4.22 3.87 -19.02
C VAL A 218 5.32 3.17 -19.82
N ASP A 219 5.95 3.84 -20.79
CA ASP A 219 7.10 3.30 -21.54
C ASP A 219 8.41 3.31 -20.72
N ASP A 220 8.41 4.01 -19.58
CA ASP A 220 9.45 3.94 -18.55
C ASP A 220 8.78 3.63 -17.20
N ILE A 221 8.02 2.53 -17.15
CA ILE A 221 7.21 2.13 -15.98
C ILE A 221 8.03 2.03 -14.68
N GLN A 222 9.32 1.71 -14.82
CA GLN A 222 10.27 1.62 -13.70
C GLN A 222 10.81 2.99 -13.26
N GLY A 223 10.56 4.04 -14.03
CA GLY A 223 10.99 5.42 -13.77
C GLY A 223 12.49 5.62 -13.77
N LEU A 224 13.24 4.90 -14.63
CA LEU A 224 14.70 4.96 -14.72
C LEU A 224 15.21 6.31 -15.24
N LYS A 225 14.43 6.97 -16.11
CA LYS A 225 14.75 8.27 -16.72
C LYS A 225 13.92 9.40 -16.13
N ILE A 226 12.91 9.08 -15.31
CA ILE A 226 12.01 10.05 -14.69
C ILE A 226 12.72 10.75 -13.52
N ALA A 227 12.74 12.09 -13.56
CA ALA A 227 13.35 12.91 -12.51
C ALA A 227 12.66 12.73 -11.14
N ARG A 228 11.33 12.60 -11.13
CA ARG A 228 10.49 12.42 -9.94
C ARG A 228 9.98 10.97 -9.83
N SER A 229 10.93 10.02 -9.81
CA SER A 229 10.65 8.58 -9.77
C SER A 229 9.74 8.14 -8.60
N TYR A 230 9.79 8.82 -7.46
CA TYR A 230 8.87 8.59 -6.33
C TYR A 230 7.42 8.86 -6.73
N GLN A 231 7.12 10.05 -7.27
CA GLN A 231 5.78 10.44 -7.71
C GLN A 231 5.29 9.50 -8.82
N SER A 232 6.15 9.14 -9.78
CA SER A 232 5.87 8.12 -10.81
C SER A 232 5.42 6.80 -10.19
N SER A 233 6.19 6.28 -9.23
CA SER A 233 5.91 4.99 -8.58
C SER A 233 4.57 5.00 -7.84
N LYS A 234 4.24 6.12 -7.18
CA LYS A 234 2.97 6.28 -6.45
C LYS A 234 1.79 6.48 -7.40
N TYR A 235 2.00 7.12 -8.55
CA TYR A 235 0.98 7.18 -9.60
C TYR A 235 0.70 5.81 -10.21
N LEU A 236 1.75 5.01 -10.47
CA LEU A 236 1.59 3.62 -10.91
C LEU A 236 0.80 2.78 -9.89
N THR A 237 1.07 2.95 -8.59
CA THR A 237 0.27 2.33 -7.52
C THR A 237 -1.20 2.70 -7.61
N ASP A 238 -1.52 3.98 -7.83
CA ASP A 238 -2.91 4.43 -8.00
C ASP A 238 -3.55 3.78 -9.23
N VAL A 239 -2.86 3.79 -10.37
CA VAL A 239 -3.36 3.18 -11.61
C VAL A 239 -3.66 1.69 -11.39
N LEU A 240 -2.73 0.92 -10.84
CA LEU A 240 -2.94 -0.53 -10.63
C LEU A 240 -4.13 -0.80 -9.71
N ALA A 241 -4.19 -0.15 -8.55
CA ALA A 241 -5.27 -0.37 -7.58
C ALA A 241 -6.64 0.06 -8.13
N LEU A 242 -6.74 1.26 -8.72
CA LEU A 242 -8.00 1.83 -9.20
C LEU A 242 -8.51 1.14 -10.46
N THR A 243 -7.63 0.51 -11.23
CA THR A 243 -8.01 -0.22 -12.44
C THR A 243 -8.12 -1.73 -12.23
N SER A 244 -7.89 -2.25 -11.03
CA SER A 244 -7.87 -3.70 -10.74
C SER A 244 -9.21 -4.42 -10.96
N GLU A 245 -10.34 -3.72 -10.85
CA GLU A 245 -11.69 -4.30 -11.00
C GLU A 245 -12.34 -3.95 -12.34
N LEU A 246 -11.59 -3.32 -13.26
CA LEU A 246 -12.12 -2.95 -14.57
C LEU A 246 -12.17 -4.16 -15.50
N PRO A 247 -13.24 -4.32 -16.29
CA PRO A 247 -13.32 -5.39 -17.29
C PRO A 247 -12.12 -5.42 -18.25
N HIS A 248 -11.58 -4.24 -18.58
CA HIS A 248 -10.48 -4.06 -19.52
C HIS A 248 -9.12 -4.56 -19.01
N THR A 249 -8.93 -4.70 -17.70
CA THR A 249 -7.69 -5.14 -17.06
C THR A 249 -7.80 -6.58 -16.51
N GLN A 250 -9.02 -7.12 -16.44
CA GLN A 250 -9.34 -8.38 -15.80
C GLN A 250 -8.48 -9.55 -16.26
N HIS A 251 -8.07 -9.59 -17.54
CA HIS A 251 -7.18 -10.63 -18.06
C HIS A 251 -5.85 -10.72 -17.27
N TRP A 252 -5.17 -9.58 -17.05
CA TRP A 252 -3.90 -9.53 -16.31
C TRP A 252 -4.12 -9.67 -14.80
N VAL A 253 -5.18 -9.05 -14.27
CA VAL A 253 -5.52 -9.18 -12.85
C VAL A 253 -5.82 -10.63 -12.47
N SER A 254 -6.50 -11.38 -13.36
CA SER A 254 -6.79 -12.80 -13.13
C SER A 254 -5.52 -13.65 -13.10
N LYS A 255 -4.52 -13.35 -13.96
CA LYS A 255 -3.19 -13.97 -13.88
C LYS A 255 -2.46 -13.61 -12.58
N PHE A 256 -2.45 -12.32 -12.22
CA PHE A 256 -1.83 -11.83 -11.00
C PHE A 256 -2.45 -12.45 -9.73
N THR A 257 -3.76 -12.71 -9.73
CA THR A 257 -4.47 -13.32 -8.59
C THR A 257 -4.54 -14.85 -8.65
N ALA A 258 -3.93 -15.48 -9.66
CA ALA A 258 -3.94 -16.92 -9.80
C ALA A 258 -3.15 -17.59 -8.68
N THR A 259 -3.64 -18.75 -8.22
CA THR A 259 -2.90 -19.63 -7.30
C THR A 259 -2.36 -20.85 -8.05
N PRO A 260 -1.24 -21.45 -7.62
CA PRO A 260 -0.62 -22.60 -8.30
C PRO A 260 -1.61 -23.74 -8.60
N ASP A 261 -2.49 -24.06 -7.65
CA ASP A 261 -3.52 -25.10 -7.81
C ASP A 261 -4.51 -24.86 -8.96
N SER A 262 -4.72 -23.59 -9.33
CA SER A 262 -5.71 -23.18 -10.34
C SER A 262 -5.28 -23.52 -11.77
N SER A 263 -4.03 -23.92 -11.97
CA SER A 263 -3.45 -24.29 -13.27
C SER A 263 -3.46 -25.80 -13.54
N SER A 264 -3.83 -26.62 -12.54
CA SER A 264 -3.84 -28.09 -12.69
C SER A 264 -5.17 -28.57 -13.26
N THR A 265 -5.14 -29.13 -14.48
CA THR A 265 -6.26 -29.80 -15.17
C THR A 265 -6.50 -31.23 -14.64
N ALA A 266 -6.01 -31.56 -13.44
CA ALA A 266 -6.19 -32.88 -12.85
C ALA A 266 -7.58 -32.98 -12.19
N PRO A 267 -8.33 -34.09 -12.38
CA PRO A 267 -9.62 -34.27 -11.75
C PRO A 267 -9.43 -34.48 -10.24
N SER A 268 -9.66 -33.46 -9.42
CA SER A 268 -9.55 -33.58 -7.96
C SER A 268 -10.79 -34.28 -7.38
N SER A 269 -10.60 -35.47 -6.84
CA SER A 269 -11.61 -36.27 -6.13
C SER A 269 -11.81 -35.86 -4.66
N SER A 270 -11.73 -34.57 -4.33
CA SER A 270 -11.85 -34.04 -2.96
C SER A 270 -13.12 -33.19 -2.81
N PRO A 271 -14.09 -33.56 -1.94
CA PRO A 271 -15.44 -33.00 -1.97
C PRO A 271 -15.63 -31.72 -1.14
N ILE A 272 -14.67 -30.77 -1.11
CA ILE A 272 -14.89 -29.40 -0.59
C ILE A 272 -13.99 -28.40 -1.35
N SER A 273 -14.35 -28.04 -2.58
CA SER A 273 -13.77 -26.88 -3.26
C SER A 273 -14.40 -25.61 -2.67
N ARG A 274 -13.76 -25.00 -1.66
CA ARG A 274 -14.21 -23.68 -1.17
C ARG A 274 -14.10 -22.67 -2.32
N PRO A 275 -15.16 -21.90 -2.63
CA PRO A 275 -15.10 -20.89 -3.69
C PRO A 275 -14.05 -19.83 -3.32
N ARG A 276 -12.98 -19.76 -4.10
CA ARG A 276 -11.90 -18.77 -3.94
C ARG A 276 -12.39 -17.41 -4.43
N SER A 277 -12.16 -16.35 -3.65
CA SER A 277 -12.48 -14.97 -4.08
C SER A 277 -11.22 -14.19 -4.42
N GLN A 278 -11.30 -13.33 -5.44
CA GLN A 278 -10.22 -12.39 -5.71
C GLN A 278 -10.15 -11.36 -4.56
N PRO A 279 -8.96 -11.04 -4.03
CA PRO A 279 -8.83 -10.02 -3.01
C PRO A 279 -9.21 -8.66 -3.58
N ALA A 280 -9.87 -7.83 -2.76
CA ALA A 280 -10.20 -6.47 -3.15
C ALA A 280 -8.98 -5.55 -2.99
N MET A 281 -8.65 -4.80 -4.04
CA MET A 281 -7.53 -3.86 -4.02
C MET A 281 -8.01 -2.44 -3.77
N TYR A 282 -7.37 -1.78 -2.82
CA TYR A 282 -7.64 -0.39 -2.45
C TYR A 282 -6.35 0.42 -2.51
N THR A 283 -6.46 1.72 -2.77
CA THR A 283 -5.35 2.66 -2.63
C THR A 283 -5.73 3.76 -1.65
N CYS A 284 -4.77 4.16 -0.83
CA CYS A 284 -4.91 5.26 0.09
C CYS A 284 -3.62 6.07 0.21
N HIS A 285 -3.66 7.19 0.93
CA HIS A 285 -2.45 7.92 1.31
C HIS A 285 -2.56 8.49 2.73
N PRO A 286 -1.43 8.73 3.42
CA PRO A 286 -1.42 9.12 4.83
C PRO A 286 -1.65 10.61 5.08
N GLY A 287 -2.14 11.36 4.08
CA GLY A 287 -2.02 12.82 4.09
C GLY A 287 -0.56 13.28 4.16
N ILE A 288 -0.33 14.41 4.86
CA ILE A 288 0.96 15.00 5.16
C ILE A 288 1.22 14.81 6.65
N CYS A 289 2.12 13.89 6.98
CA CYS A 289 2.61 13.64 8.33
C CYS A 289 4.13 13.81 8.39
N ALA A 290 4.62 14.29 9.54
CA ALA A 290 6.04 14.44 9.79
C ALA A 290 6.66 13.06 10.02
N THR A 291 7.34 12.55 9.00
CA THR A 291 8.06 11.27 9.04
C THR A 291 9.50 11.48 8.60
N GLY A 292 10.35 10.45 8.79
CA GLY A 292 11.75 10.48 8.37
C GLY A 292 11.97 10.33 6.86
N ILE A 293 10.92 10.39 6.03
CA ILE A 293 11.03 10.17 4.57
C ILE A 293 11.80 11.28 3.85
N VAL A 294 11.81 12.50 4.41
CA VAL A 294 12.66 13.62 4.00
C VAL A 294 13.66 13.89 5.14
N PRO A 295 14.95 13.54 4.96
CA PRO A 295 15.94 13.77 6.01
C PRO A 295 16.24 15.27 6.14
N LEU A 296 15.80 15.88 7.24
CA LEU A 296 16.05 17.29 7.54
C LEU A 296 16.88 17.43 8.83
N PRO A 297 17.79 18.41 8.90
CA PRO A 297 18.38 18.84 10.17
C PRO A 297 17.29 19.18 11.21
N LYS A 298 17.56 18.92 12.49
CA LYS A 298 16.57 19.03 13.57
C LYS A 298 15.78 20.35 13.57
N ILE A 299 16.46 21.48 13.36
CA ILE A 299 15.82 22.80 13.32
C ILE A 299 14.80 22.87 12.17
N LEU A 300 15.21 22.47 10.96
CA LEU A 300 14.35 22.46 9.78
C LEU A 300 13.19 21.48 9.91
N TYR A 301 13.40 20.35 10.59
CA TYR A 301 12.33 19.41 10.92
C TYR A 301 11.26 20.08 11.79
N TYR A 302 11.62 20.80 12.86
CA TYR A 302 10.65 21.51 13.69
C TYR A 302 9.96 22.66 12.93
N CYS A 303 10.69 23.38 12.08
CA CYS A 303 10.09 24.39 11.20
C CYS A 303 9.06 23.78 10.24
N MET A 304 9.36 22.61 9.65
CA MET A 304 8.43 21.88 8.80
C MET A 304 7.17 21.44 9.58
N VAL A 305 7.35 20.87 10.77
CA VAL A 305 6.21 20.49 11.65
C VAL A 305 5.34 21.69 11.98
N MET A 306 5.95 22.84 12.32
CA MET A 306 5.21 24.08 12.55
C MET A 306 4.45 24.55 11.30
N ALA A 307 5.09 24.50 10.13
CA ALA A 307 4.45 24.84 8.86
C ALA A 307 3.24 23.93 8.56
N PHE A 308 3.32 22.64 8.89
CA PHE A 308 2.19 21.71 8.75
C PHE A 308 1.03 22.08 9.67
N TYR A 309 1.29 22.42 10.94
CA TYR A 309 0.26 22.91 11.84
C TYR A 309 -0.39 24.22 11.33
N ILE A 310 0.40 25.14 10.79
CA ILE A 310 -0.12 26.37 10.18
C ILE A 310 -1.01 26.03 8.98
N CYS A 311 -0.58 25.16 8.07
CA CYS A 311 -1.39 24.76 6.91
C CYS A 311 -2.70 24.09 7.33
N ARG A 312 -2.67 23.25 8.38
CA ARG A 312 -3.89 22.67 8.98
C ARG A 312 -4.83 23.74 9.52
N LEU A 313 -4.30 24.70 10.30
CA LEU A 313 -5.09 25.81 10.83
C LEU A 313 -5.67 26.69 9.72
N LEU A 314 -4.99 26.83 8.58
CA LEU A 314 -5.49 27.53 7.39
C LEU A 314 -6.50 26.72 6.57
N GLY A 315 -6.93 25.56 7.04
CA GLY A 315 -8.01 24.78 6.41
C GLY A 315 -7.54 23.65 5.51
N SER A 316 -6.25 23.32 5.51
CA SER A 316 -5.79 22.13 4.77
C SER A 316 -6.26 20.84 5.46
N PRO A 317 -7.02 19.98 4.77
CA PRO A 317 -7.46 18.71 5.35
C PRO A 317 -6.34 17.68 5.40
N TRP A 318 -5.37 17.78 4.49
CA TRP A 318 -4.32 16.78 4.34
C TRP A 318 -3.23 16.84 5.40
N HIS A 319 -3.09 17.94 6.14
CA HIS A 319 -2.00 18.13 7.11
C HIS A 319 -2.34 17.51 8.47
N VAL A 320 -2.35 16.18 8.52
CA VAL A 320 -2.61 15.39 9.74
C VAL A 320 -1.47 15.49 10.77
N VAL A 321 -0.26 15.85 10.31
CA VAL A 321 0.97 16.11 11.08
C VAL A 321 1.57 14.89 11.76
N SER A 322 0.80 14.10 12.52
CA SER A 322 1.32 12.91 13.19
C SER A 322 1.23 11.68 12.29
N ALA A 323 2.18 10.75 12.45
CA ALA A 323 2.13 9.46 11.75
C ALA A 323 0.92 8.61 12.18
N TYR A 324 0.47 8.73 13.43
CA TYR A 324 -0.72 8.05 13.95
C TYR A 324 -2.00 8.51 13.25
N ALA A 325 -2.17 9.83 13.06
CA ALA A 325 -3.27 10.36 12.27
C ALA A 325 -3.13 10.00 10.78
N GLY A 326 -1.90 9.95 10.27
CA GLY A 326 -1.62 9.44 8.93
C GLY A 326 -2.01 7.98 8.72
N ALA A 327 -2.05 7.17 9.77
CA ALA A 327 -2.48 5.78 9.70
C ALA A 327 -4.01 5.59 9.58
N PHE A 328 -4.81 6.67 9.65
CA PHE A 328 -6.27 6.61 9.60
C PHE A 328 -6.81 5.82 8.40
N ALA A 329 -6.54 6.28 7.17
CA ALA A 329 -7.10 5.68 5.96
C ALA A 329 -6.59 4.24 5.72
N PRO A 330 -5.28 3.93 5.84
CA PRO A 330 -4.81 2.55 5.70
C PRO A 330 -5.49 1.58 6.67
N VAL A 331 -5.63 1.96 7.94
CA VAL A 331 -6.26 1.10 8.96
C VAL A 331 -7.76 1.01 8.73
N PHE A 332 -8.44 2.14 8.46
CA PHE A 332 -9.87 2.14 8.15
C PHE A 332 -10.20 1.17 7.03
N ILE A 333 -9.45 1.17 5.93
CA ILE A 333 -9.67 0.23 4.81
C ILE A 333 -9.37 -1.21 5.23
N ALA A 334 -8.29 -1.42 5.97
CA ALA A 334 -7.87 -2.75 6.38
C ALA A 334 -8.83 -3.41 7.38
N THR A 335 -9.46 -2.66 8.27
CA THR A 335 -10.22 -3.20 9.41
C THR A 335 -11.73 -3.04 9.31
N SER A 336 -12.24 -2.11 8.48
CA SER A 336 -13.69 -1.91 8.31
C SER A 336 -14.39 -3.16 7.78
N THR A 337 -15.72 -3.25 7.91
CA THR A 337 -16.47 -4.30 7.23
C THR A 337 -16.60 -4.01 5.73
N SER A 338 -16.80 -5.05 4.90
CA SER A 338 -17.05 -4.85 3.47
C SER A 338 -18.30 -3.98 3.21
N GLN A 339 -19.33 -4.09 4.07
CA GLN A 339 -20.51 -3.22 4.03
C GLN A 339 -20.15 -1.75 4.26
N THR A 340 -19.37 -1.46 5.30
CA THR A 340 -18.94 -0.08 5.62
C THR A 340 -18.15 0.53 4.45
N LEU A 341 -17.26 -0.24 3.81
CA LEU A 341 -16.51 0.24 2.65
C LEU A 341 -17.41 0.49 1.44
N ASP A 342 -18.37 -0.40 1.18
CA ASP A 342 -19.35 -0.25 0.11
C ASP A 342 -20.26 0.97 0.32
N GLU A 343 -20.69 1.23 1.55
CA GLU A 343 -21.45 2.42 1.95
C GLU A 343 -20.61 3.69 1.77
N THR A 344 -19.33 3.65 2.16
CA THR A 344 -18.39 4.77 2.03
C THR A 344 -18.13 5.13 0.57
N GLU A 345 -18.10 4.14 -0.34
CA GLU A 345 -17.94 4.35 -1.79
C GLU A 345 -19.27 4.57 -2.54
N SER A 346 -20.42 4.46 -1.87
CA SER A 346 -21.74 4.38 -2.52
C SER A 346 -22.08 5.62 -3.36
N SER A 347 -21.77 6.83 -2.87
CA SER A 347 -21.98 8.07 -3.63
C SER A 347 -21.16 8.09 -4.91
N TYR A 348 -19.88 7.72 -4.85
CA TYR A 348 -19.00 7.68 -6.01
C TYR A 348 -19.48 6.67 -7.06
N ARG A 349 -19.93 5.49 -6.61
CA ARG A 349 -20.49 4.46 -7.50
C ARG A 349 -21.77 4.91 -8.17
N ARG A 350 -22.66 5.61 -7.46
CA ARG A 350 -23.94 6.13 -7.99
C ARG A 350 -23.73 7.14 -9.12
N TRP A 351 -22.73 8.01 -8.98
CA TRP A 351 -22.45 9.09 -9.93
C TRP A 351 -21.44 8.72 -11.01
N SER A 352 -20.79 7.55 -10.92
CA SER A 352 -20.01 7.00 -12.03
C SER A 352 -20.97 6.71 -13.19
N SER A 353 -20.72 7.33 -14.34
CA SER A 353 -21.55 7.27 -15.54
C SER A 353 -21.76 5.85 -16.10
N ASP A 354 -20.95 4.89 -15.67
CA ASP A 354 -20.98 3.50 -16.13
C ASP A 354 -21.53 2.59 -15.03
N GLY A 355 -22.80 2.20 -15.13
CA GLY A 355 -23.41 1.21 -14.24
C GLY A 355 -22.72 -0.17 -14.22
N ALA A 356 -21.73 -0.39 -15.10
CA ALA A 356 -20.94 -1.62 -15.20
C ALA A 356 -19.52 -1.50 -14.61
N VAL A 357 -19.05 -0.29 -14.29
CA VAL A 357 -17.66 -0.06 -13.87
C VAL A 357 -17.63 0.56 -12.49
N ARG A 358 -17.44 -0.28 -11.45
CA ARG A 358 -17.21 0.17 -10.06
C ARG A 358 -15.90 0.92 -10.00
N GLY A 359 -15.95 2.24 -10.16
CA GLY A 359 -14.77 3.05 -9.96
C GLY A 359 -14.39 3.06 -8.48
N ARG A 360 -13.20 2.54 -8.15
CA ARG A 360 -12.65 2.61 -6.78
C ARG A 360 -12.23 4.03 -6.45
N VAL A 361 -12.24 4.34 -5.16
CA VAL A 361 -11.85 5.65 -4.63
C VAL A 361 -10.45 5.57 -4.03
N LYS A 362 -9.63 6.60 -4.26
CA LYS A 362 -8.41 6.80 -3.48
C LYS A 362 -8.76 7.56 -2.19
N TRP A 363 -8.50 6.93 -1.06
CA TRP A 363 -8.80 7.52 0.25
C TRP A 363 -7.57 8.18 0.88
N GLY A 364 -7.76 9.32 1.52
CA GLY A 364 -6.71 10.01 2.26
C GLY A 364 -7.02 10.10 3.74
N SER A 365 -6.00 9.89 4.56
CA SER A 365 -6.04 10.33 5.95
C SER A 365 -6.08 11.86 5.97
N ALA A 366 -7.17 12.40 6.46
CA ALA A 366 -7.41 13.83 6.56
C ALA A 366 -7.73 14.21 8.00
N CYS A 367 -7.79 15.50 8.26
CA CYS A 367 -8.26 16.02 9.52
C CYS A 367 -8.91 17.40 9.37
N THR A 368 -9.80 17.72 10.30
CA THR A 368 -10.31 19.08 10.47
C THR A 368 -9.22 20.05 10.90
N ARG A 369 -9.52 21.36 10.90
CA ARG A 369 -8.61 22.42 11.36
C ARG A 369 -8.07 22.18 12.78
N PHE A 370 -8.85 21.52 13.63
CA PHE A 370 -8.52 21.22 15.02
C PHE A 370 -7.90 19.82 15.21
N GLY A 371 -7.63 19.10 14.12
CA GLY A 371 -6.95 17.80 14.16
C GLY A 371 -7.87 16.61 14.42
N LYS A 372 -9.19 16.75 14.38
CA LYS A 372 -10.10 15.60 14.35
C LYS A 372 -9.89 14.85 13.02
N GLU A 373 -9.52 13.59 13.10
CA GLU A 373 -9.20 12.72 11.96
C GLU A 373 -10.47 12.34 11.19
N GLU A 374 -10.37 12.30 9.86
CA GLU A 374 -11.47 12.00 8.94
C GLU A 374 -10.94 11.24 7.71
N LEU A 375 -11.80 10.44 7.10
CA LEU A 375 -11.55 9.88 5.77
C LEU A 375 -11.98 10.90 4.71
N ALA A 376 -11.13 11.14 3.72
CA ALA A 376 -11.45 12.04 2.62
C ALA A 376 -11.14 11.39 1.27
N CYS A 377 -12.00 11.61 0.28
CA CYS A 377 -11.69 11.22 -1.09
C CYS A 377 -10.62 12.14 -1.68
N THR A 378 -9.65 11.53 -2.34
CA THR A 378 -8.52 12.20 -2.98
C THR A 378 -8.71 12.14 -4.48
N GLU A 379 -8.73 13.31 -5.10
CA GLU A 379 -8.75 13.45 -6.54
C GLU A 379 -7.47 12.87 -7.15
N VAL A 380 -7.62 12.00 -8.15
CA VAL A 380 -6.51 11.38 -8.88
C VAL A 380 -6.46 11.95 -10.30
N GLU A 381 -5.29 12.43 -10.73
CA GLU A 381 -5.13 12.98 -12.07
C GLU A 381 -5.40 11.90 -13.15
N GLY A 382 -6.33 12.19 -14.08
CA GLY A 382 -6.83 11.23 -15.07
C GLY A 382 -8.01 10.37 -14.61
N TRP A 383 -8.30 10.31 -13.30
CA TRP A 383 -9.40 9.50 -12.75
C TRP A 383 -10.44 10.31 -11.95
N GLY A 384 -10.11 11.53 -11.54
CA GLY A 384 -10.99 12.41 -10.78
C GLY A 384 -11.33 11.85 -9.40
N PHE A 385 -12.58 12.05 -8.98
CA PHE A 385 -13.13 11.59 -7.71
C PHE A 385 -13.82 10.24 -7.93
N GLY A 386 -13.09 9.14 -7.80
CA GLY A 386 -13.65 7.79 -7.97
C GLY A 386 -14.19 7.50 -9.38
N GLY A 387 -13.64 8.13 -10.42
CA GLY A 387 -14.10 7.97 -11.80
C GLY A 387 -15.32 8.81 -12.19
N VAL A 388 -15.77 9.72 -11.33
CA VAL A 388 -16.93 10.59 -11.58
C VAL A 388 -16.56 11.76 -12.50
N ILE A 389 -17.24 11.84 -13.64
CA ILE A 389 -17.04 12.89 -14.65
C ILE A 389 -17.58 14.24 -14.14
N GLY A 390 -16.84 15.31 -14.40
CA GLY A 390 -17.26 16.68 -14.07
C GLY A 390 -16.89 17.14 -12.66
N GLY A 391 -16.43 16.27 -11.76
CA GLY A 391 -15.95 16.63 -10.42
C GLY A 391 -16.41 15.68 -9.32
N ALA A 392 -16.32 16.13 -8.06
CA ALA A 392 -16.80 15.35 -6.91
C ALA A 392 -18.33 15.13 -6.97
N PRO A 393 -18.85 13.99 -6.45
CA PRO A 393 -20.28 13.69 -6.42
C PRO A 393 -21.14 14.83 -5.86
N ARG A 394 -22.38 14.98 -6.36
CA ARG A 394 -23.27 16.09 -5.97
C ARG A 394 -23.77 16.02 -4.54
N ASP A 395 -23.86 14.81 -4.01
CA ASP A 395 -24.24 14.47 -2.64
C ASP A 395 -23.03 14.44 -1.68
N CYS A 396 -21.82 14.75 -2.16
CA CYS A 396 -20.59 14.80 -1.36
C CYS A 396 -20.11 16.25 -1.16
N GLU A 397 -20.87 17.05 -0.41
CA GLU A 397 -20.60 18.49 -0.20
C GLU A 397 -19.19 18.77 0.35
N ALA A 398 -18.69 17.90 1.24
CA ALA A 398 -17.35 18.02 1.81
C ALA A 398 -16.25 17.93 0.74
N ASP A 399 -16.41 17.01 -0.22
CA ASP A 399 -15.44 16.80 -1.30
C ASP A 399 -15.54 17.90 -2.37
N GLN A 400 -16.75 18.40 -2.65
CA GLN A 400 -16.96 19.53 -3.55
C GLN A 400 -16.31 20.83 -3.09
N LYS A 401 -16.36 21.09 -1.78
CA LYS A 401 -15.77 22.30 -1.18
C LYS A 401 -14.28 22.13 -0.87
N ARG A 402 -13.73 20.92 -0.95
CA ARG A 402 -12.35 20.66 -0.58
C ARG A 402 -11.40 21.36 -1.54
N ARG A 403 -10.36 21.96 -0.97
CA ARG A 403 -9.29 22.58 -1.75
C ARG A 403 -8.58 21.54 -2.61
N ARG A 404 -8.50 21.81 -3.91
CA ARG A 404 -7.81 20.99 -4.91
C ARG A 404 -6.40 21.52 -5.18
N LYS A 405 -5.58 20.70 -5.83
CA LYS A 405 -4.25 21.10 -6.33
C LYS A 405 -4.41 22.28 -7.29
N THR A 406 -3.53 23.28 -7.20
CA THR A 406 -3.53 24.38 -8.17
C THR A 406 -3.45 23.84 -9.60
N GLY A 407 -4.40 24.24 -10.45
CA GLY A 407 -4.48 23.78 -11.84
C GLY A 407 -5.24 22.47 -12.05
N ALA A 408 -5.82 21.88 -11.00
CA ALA A 408 -6.69 20.70 -11.13
C ALA A 408 -7.86 20.97 -12.09
N LYS A 409 -8.10 20.01 -12.99
CA LYS A 409 -9.19 20.04 -13.97
C LYS A 409 -10.20 18.97 -13.62
N ASN A 410 -11.48 19.23 -13.89
CA ASN A 410 -12.51 18.22 -13.72
C ASN A 410 -12.27 17.08 -14.71
N LEU A 411 -12.54 15.85 -14.27
CA LEU A 411 -12.44 14.67 -15.11
C LEU A 411 -13.36 14.80 -16.33
N THR A 412 -12.80 14.61 -17.52
CA THR A 412 -13.56 14.46 -18.76
C THR A 412 -13.72 12.98 -19.14
N GLU A 413 -14.62 12.68 -20.07
CA GLU A 413 -14.76 11.32 -20.62
C GLU A 413 -13.46 10.85 -21.28
N GLU A 414 -12.81 11.73 -22.04
CA GLU A 414 -11.53 11.44 -22.70
C GLU A 414 -10.43 11.13 -21.68
N ASP A 415 -10.30 11.93 -20.62
CA ASP A 415 -9.34 11.67 -19.55
C ASP A 415 -9.58 10.29 -18.90
N LYS A 416 -10.85 9.95 -18.65
CA LYS A 416 -11.23 8.64 -18.07
C LYS A 416 -10.84 7.49 -19.00
N VAL A 417 -11.12 7.60 -20.30
CA VAL A 417 -10.72 6.59 -21.30
C VAL A 417 -9.19 6.44 -21.34
N ASN A 418 -8.46 7.55 -21.36
CA ASN A 418 -6.99 7.54 -21.33
C ASN A 418 -6.42 6.89 -20.06
N PHE A 419 -7.06 7.11 -18.91
CA PHE A 419 -6.67 6.47 -17.66
C PHE A 419 -6.92 4.96 -17.67
N ILE A 420 -8.05 4.51 -18.24
CA ILE A 420 -8.36 3.08 -18.42
C ILE A 420 -7.33 2.42 -19.34
N GLU A 421 -7.00 3.06 -20.47
CA GLU A 421 -5.97 2.56 -21.38
C GLU A 421 -4.58 2.54 -20.73
N THR A 422 -4.26 3.56 -19.92
CA THR A 422 -3.02 3.57 -19.12
C THR A 422 -3.00 2.38 -18.16
N GLY A 423 -4.10 2.10 -17.47
CA GLY A 423 -4.26 0.90 -16.63
C GLY A 423 -4.01 -0.39 -17.38
N ARG A 424 -4.61 -0.53 -18.58
CA ARG A 424 -4.42 -1.69 -19.46
C ARG A 424 -2.94 -1.92 -19.78
N ARG A 425 -2.22 -0.86 -20.17
CA ARG A 425 -0.79 -0.92 -20.46
C ARG A 425 0.02 -1.24 -19.20
N CYS A 426 -0.23 -0.55 -18.09
CA CYS A 426 0.46 -0.80 -16.82
C CYS A 426 0.33 -2.26 -16.36
N TRP A 427 -0.88 -2.82 -16.37
CA TRP A 427 -1.11 -4.21 -15.99
C TRP A 427 -0.38 -5.19 -16.90
N ARG A 428 -0.35 -4.93 -18.21
CA ARG A 428 0.42 -5.75 -19.16
C ARG A 428 1.91 -5.74 -18.85
N GLU A 429 2.52 -4.55 -18.77
CA GLU A 429 3.96 -4.42 -18.53
C GLU A 429 4.37 -5.01 -17.16
N MET A 430 3.53 -4.84 -16.13
CA MET A 430 3.77 -5.42 -14.80
C MET A 430 3.71 -6.94 -14.80
N GLU A 431 2.73 -7.55 -15.49
CA GLU A 431 2.64 -9.01 -15.59
C GLU A 431 3.76 -9.61 -16.44
N GLU A 432 4.12 -9.00 -17.58
CA GLU A 432 5.25 -9.44 -18.39
C GLU A 432 6.57 -9.36 -17.59
N LEU A 433 6.75 -8.30 -16.81
CA LEU A 433 7.91 -8.15 -15.93
C LEU A 433 7.90 -9.19 -14.78
N ARG A 434 6.75 -9.46 -14.17
CA ARG A 434 6.58 -10.48 -13.13
C ARG A 434 6.95 -11.86 -13.66
N GLU A 435 6.31 -12.31 -14.75
CA GLU A 435 6.57 -13.63 -15.37
C GLU A 435 8.05 -13.78 -15.73
N LYS A 436 8.68 -12.74 -16.27
CA LYS A 436 10.12 -12.74 -16.58
C LYS A 436 11.00 -12.90 -15.33
N TRP A 437 10.71 -12.14 -14.27
CA TRP A 437 11.49 -12.20 -13.04
C TRP A 437 11.26 -13.50 -12.26
N GLU A 438 10.05 -14.04 -12.26
CA GLU A 438 9.77 -15.36 -11.68
C GLU A 438 10.63 -16.45 -12.32
N ALA A 439 10.67 -16.51 -13.66
CA ALA A 439 11.49 -17.48 -14.36
C ALA A 439 12.99 -17.37 -14.00
N ILE A 440 13.51 -16.14 -13.88
CA ILE A 440 14.91 -15.91 -13.48
C ILE A 440 15.15 -16.39 -12.05
N LEU A 441 14.26 -16.03 -11.12
CA LEU A 441 14.42 -16.39 -9.70
C LEU A 441 14.35 -17.91 -9.49
N GLU A 442 13.43 -18.59 -10.18
CA GLU A 442 13.30 -20.06 -10.14
C GLU A 442 14.52 -20.77 -10.72
N GLU A 443 15.05 -20.28 -11.85
CA GLU A 443 16.28 -20.82 -12.44
C GLU A 443 17.46 -20.68 -11.47
N GLU A 444 17.64 -19.50 -10.87
CA GLU A 444 18.72 -19.23 -9.90
C GLU A 444 18.61 -20.07 -8.62
N GLU A 445 17.41 -20.24 -8.07
CA GLU A 445 17.18 -21.14 -6.93
C GLU A 445 17.55 -22.58 -7.30
N SER A 446 17.14 -23.06 -8.49
CA SER A 446 17.46 -24.41 -8.95
C SER A 446 18.97 -24.63 -9.13
N ILE A 447 19.71 -23.61 -9.56
CA ILE A 447 21.17 -23.65 -9.71
C ILE A 447 21.84 -23.70 -8.34
N LYS A 448 21.38 -22.89 -7.38
CA LYS A 448 21.89 -22.89 -6.00
C LYS A 448 21.67 -24.23 -5.32
N GLU A 449 20.46 -24.79 -5.42
CA GLU A 449 20.14 -26.11 -4.85
C GLU A 449 21.00 -27.24 -5.45
N LYS A 450 21.30 -27.20 -6.75
CA LYS A 450 22.20 -28.17 -7.39
C LYS A 450 23.62 -28.04 -6.85
N LYS A 451 24.15 -26.81 -6.77
CA LYS A 451 25.49 -26.56 -6.23
C LYS A 451 25.63 -27.01 -4.77
N GLU A 452 24.62 -26.76 -3.94
CA GLU A 452 24.61 -27.21 -2.53
C GLU A 452 24.59 -28.73 -2.43
N LYS A 453 23.80 -29.41 -3.28
CA LYS A 453 23.80 -30.87 -3.35
C LYS A 453 25.17 -31.42 -3.79
N ASP A 454 25.76 -30.85 -4.83
CA ASP A 454 27.08 -31.29 -5.33
C ASP A 454 28.17 -31.12 -4.26
N LEU A 455 28.18 -29.98 -3.54
CA LEU A 455 29.12 -29.73 -2.43
C LEU A 455 28.90 -30.68 -1.23
N SER A 456 27.64 -31.04 -0.93
CA SER A 456 27.34 -32.00 0.14
C SER A 456 27.84 -33.42 -0.21
N VAL A 457 27.72 -33.84 -1.47
CA VAL A 457 28.24 -35.12 -1.98
C VAL A 457 29.77 -35.14 -1.99
N GLU A 458 30.43 -34.03 -2.31
CA GLU A 458 31.89 -33.90 -2.21
C GLU A 458 32.41 -33.91 -0.76
N ALA A 459 31.63 -33.43 0.21
CA ALA A 459 32.00 -33.44 1.62
C ALA A 459 31.79 -34.80 2.32
N GLU A 460 30.94 -35.66 1.75
CA GLU A 460 30.67 -37.02 2.25
C GLU A 460 31.60 -38.10 1.67
N ASN A 461 32.35 -37.80 0.61
CA ASN A 461 33.38 -38.65 0.00
C ASN A 461 34.79 -38.27 0.45
#